data_AF-A0A9J6GRH2-F1
#
_entry.id   AF-A0A9J6GRH2-F1
#
_cell.length_a   1.000
_cell.length_b   1.000
_cell.length_c   1.000
_cell.angle_alpha   90.00
_cell.angle_beta   90.00
_cell.angle_gamma   90.00
#
_symmetry.space_group_name_H-M   'P 1'
#
loop_
_entity.id
_entity.type
_entity.pdbx_description
1 polymer ?
#
loop_
_entity_poly.entity_id
_entity_poly.type
_entity_poly.pdbx_seq_one_letter_code
_entity_poly.pdbx_strand_id
1 'polypeptide(L)'
;MSDEERCSDTETAIAKNAYKSMEVDAPVFIHPNSVLSSKHPPFVLYQEIFETSKMFMRVVAEVEPEWLPIYAPKSCTFSSPLEEPPPRYDRKKDKLLCSMTSTFGPHMWQLGESEREFPEGLDRFRWFARFLLQGDVVPFFRKYAKLLLSPPVTMIKSWARLQPRTEHLLQALVAQRADSRQQLCDLWERDPKYLLKEYLEWVQESLHNEVSLAWPPKQK
;
A
#
# COMPACT_ATOMS: atom_id res chain seq x y z
N MET A 1 -27.39 33.85 9.66
CA MET A 1 -26.03 33.45 9.22
C MET A 1 -25.08 33.83 10.33
N SER A 2 -24.56 32.81 11.01
CA SER A 2 -23.35 32.83 11.82
C SER A 2 -23.05 31.36 12.12
N ASP A 3 -22.05 30.85 11.41
CA ASP A 3 -21.44 29.54 11.61
C ASP A 3 -20.96 29.42 13.05
N GLU A 4 -21.41 28.40 13.78
CA GLU A 4 -20.66 27.73 14.87
C GLU A 4 -21.42 26.59 15.57
N GLU A 5 -22.60 26.18 15.08
CA GLU A 5 -23.13 24.85 15.42
C GLU A 5 -22.43 23.75 14.61
N ARG A 6 -21.27 23.29 15.11
CA ARG A 6 -20.77 21.94 14.81
C ARG A 6 -20.40 21.22 16.11
N CYS A 7 -21.37 20.43 16.57
CA CYS A 7 -21.30 19.59 17.76
C CYS A 7 -20.42 18.33 17.55
N SER A 8 -19.97 17.74 18.68
CA SER A 8 -19.53 16.34 18.93
C SER A 8 -18.07 15.98 18.53
N ASP A 9 -17.19 15.39 19.35
CA ASP A 9 -17.31 14.66 20.62
C ASP A 9 -16.00 14.65 21.45
N THR A 10 -16.15 14.81 22.77
CA THR A 10 -15.34 14.33 23.92
C THR A 10 -13.89 13.85 23.70
N GLU A 11 -12.90 14.73 23.91
CA GLU A 11 -11.60 14.31 24.46
C GLU A 11 -11.71 14.30 26.00
N THR A 12 -12.02 13.14 26.57
CA THR A 12 -11.88 12.95 28.02
C THR A 12 -10.41 13.12 28.37
N ALA A 13 -10.06 14.18 29.11
CA ALA A 13 -8.70 14.44 29.54
C ALA A 13 -8.20 13.24 30.36
N ILE A 14 -7.27 12.47 29.78
CA ILE A 14 -6.64 11.33 30.45
C ILE A 14 -5.75 11.88 31.58
N ALA A 15 -5.77 11.25 32.74
CA ALA A 15 -4.92 11.64 33.87
C ALA A 15 -3.44 11.68 33.45
N LYS A 16 -2.66 12.61 34.03
CA LYS A 16 -1.23 12.76 33.75
C LYS A 16 -0.49 11.41 33.87
N ASN A 17 0.28 11.05 32.84
CA ASN A 17 1.05 9.80 32.72
C ASN A 17 0.21 8.51 32.66
N ALA A 18 -1.10 8.59 32.44
CA ALA A 18 -1.92 7.43 32.16
C ALA A 18 -1.92 7.08 30.67
N TYR A 19 -2.17 5.80 30.40
CA TYR A 19 -2.27 5.19 29.10
C TYR A 19 -3.71 4.74 28.87
N LYS A 20 -4.10 4.71 27.59
CA LYS A 20 -5.30 4.00 27.13
C LYS A 20 -4.91 2.56 26.79
N SER A 21 -5.66 1.60 27.32
CA SER A 21 -5.49 0.18 27.00
C SER A 21 -6.41 -0.22 25.86
N MET A 22 -6.11 -1.35 25.19
CA MET A 22 -7.05 -1.99 24.26
C MET A 22 -8.12 -2.80 24.99
N GLU A 23 -7.85 -3.25 26.22
CA GLU A 23 -8.68 -4.22 26.95
C GLU A 23 -9.58 -3.58 28.00
N VAL A 24 -9.19 -2.40 28.50
CA VAL A 24 -9.91 -1.71 29.58
C VAL A 24 -10.10 -0.23 29.24
N ASP A 25 -11.30 0.27 29.52
CA ASP A 25 -11.64 1.68 29.29
C ASP A 25 -11.03 2.61 30.35
N ALA A 26 -10.76 2.08 31.55
CA ALA A 26 -10.16 2.84 32.64
C ALA A 26 -8.70 3.23 32.34
N PRO A 27 -8.24 4.41 32.79
CA PRO A 27 -6.85 4.83 32.62
C PRO A 27 -5.90 3.88 33.36
N VAL A 28 -4.88 3.38 32.65
CA VAL A 28 -3.87 2.47 33.20
C VAL A 28 -2.52 3.16 33.32
N PHE A 29 -1.73 2.80 34.32
CA PHE A 29 -0.43 3.44 34.58
C PHE A 29 0.69 2.41 34.52
N ILE A 30 1.89 2.80 34.08
CA ILE A 30 3.08 1.96 34.26
C ILE A 30 3.32 1.80 35.76
N HIS A 31 3.50 0.56 36.24
CA HIS A 31 3.77 0.31 37.65
C HIS A 31 5.04 1.05 38.13
N PRO A 32 5.05 1.69 39.32
CA PRO A 32 6.17 2.51 39.79
C PRO A 32 7.52 1.77 39.83
N ASN A 33 7.51 0.46 40.13
CA ASN A 33 8.72 -0.37 40.15
C ASN A 33 9.25 -0.76 38.76
N SER A 34 8.55 -0.42 37.67
CA SER A 34 9.05 -0.65 36.32
C SER A 34 10.22 0.29 36.03
N VAL A 35 11.23 -0.19 35.30
CA VAL A 35 12.33 0.66 34.80
C VAL A 35 11.85 1.73 33.83
N LEU A 36 10.66 1.56 33.24
CA LEU A 36 10.03 2.51 32.32
C LEU A 36 9.15 3.56 33.03
N SER A 37 9.05 3.51 34.37
CA SER A 37 8.18 4.41 35.15
C SER A 37 8.58 5.88 35.06
N SER A 38 9.84 6.18 34.74
CA SER A 38 10.33 7.54 34.52
C SER A 38 10.37 7.96 33.04
N LYS A 39 10.47 7.00 32.11
CA LYS A 39 10.61 7.26 30.68
C LYS A 39 9.28 7.62 30.00
N HIS A 40 8.19 6.97 30.40
CA HIS A 40 6.85 7.15 29.80
C HIS A 40 6.84 7.14 28.26
N PRO A 41 7.29 6.05 27.61
CA PRO A 41 7.28 5.94 26.16
C PRO A 41 5.83 6.00 25.59
N PRO A 42 5.64 6.43 24.34
CA PRO A 42 4.30 6.63 23.77
C PRO A 42 3.49 5.35 23.62
N PHE A 43 4.13 4.23 23.25
CA PHE A 43 3.52 2.92 23.15
C PHE A 43 4.26 1.91 24.03
N VAL A 44 3.48 1.06 24.68
CA VAL A 44 3.99 -0.03 25.51
C VAL A 44 3.21 -1.30 25.27
N LEU A 45 3.91 -2.42 25.36
CA LEU A 45 3.33 -3.74 25.55
C LEU A 45 3.38 -4.08 27.04
N TYR A 46 2.35 -4.75 27.55
CA TYR A 46 2.30 -5.24 28.92
C TYR A 46 1.87 -6.71 28.95
N GLN A 47 2.26 -7.44 29.99
CA GLN A 47 1.82 -8.82 30.19
C GLN A 47 0.50 -8.91 30.95
N GLU A 48 0.33 -8.06 31.96
CA GLU A 48 -0.86 -8.04 32.80
C GLU A 48 -1.19 -6.62 33.27
N ILE A 49 -2.49 -6.37 33.45
CA ILE A 49 -3.02 -5.23 34.20
C ILE A 49 -3.55 -5.78 35.52
N PHE A 50 -3.19 -5.14 36.63
CA PHE A 50 -3.72 -5.50 37.94
C PHE A 50 -4.20 -4.27 38.69
N GLU A 51 -5.28 -4.43 39.43
CA GLU A 51 -5.94 -3.36 40.17
C GLU A 51 -5.49 -3.36 41.64
N THR A 52 -5.11 -2.19 42.14
CA THR A 52 -4.91 -1.95 43.58
C THR A 52 -5.60 -0.65 44.00
N SER A 53 -4.84 0.44 44.13
CA SER A 53 -5.39 1.80 44.27
C SER A 53 -5.67 2.45 42.92
N LYS A 54 -4.96 2.01 41.88
CA LYS A 54 -5.14 2.33 40.46
C LYS A 54 -4.91 1.05 39.64
N MET A 55 -5.28 1.08 38.37
CA MET A 55 -4.92 0.05 37.40
C MET A 55 -3.46 0.24 36.97
N PHE A 56 -2.62 -0.78 37.20
CA PHE A 56 -1.20 -0.74 36.85
C PHE A 56 -0.84 -1.84 35.86
N MET A 57 -0.03 -1.48 34.86
CA MET A 57 0.60 -2.41 33.91
C MET A 57 1.91 -2.97 34.51
N ARG A 58 2.10 -4.30 34.44
CA ARG A 58 3.34 -4.99 34.82
C ARG A 58 3.98 -5.71 33.65
N VAL A 59 5.28 -5.97 33.80
CA VAL A 59 6.13 -6.56 32.75
C VAL A 59 5.96 -5.79 31.45
N VAL A 60 6.38 -4.51 31.51
CA VAL A 60 6.16 -3.54 30.45
C VAL A 60 7.39 -3.47 29.55
N ALA A 61 7.18 -3.47 28.24
CA ALA A 61 8.20 -3.22 27.24
C ALA A 61 7.80 -2.02 26.36
N GLU A 62 8.78 -1.21 25.98
CA GLU A 62 8.58 -0.12 25.03
C GLU A 62 8.40 -0.67 23.61
N VAL A 63 7.51 -0.04 22.84
CA VAL A 63 7.22 -0.41 21.46
C VAL A 63 7.38 0.82 20.58
N GLU A 64 8.15 0.70 19.51
CA GLU A 64 8.18 1.72 18.46
C GLU A 64 6.91 1.63 17.60
N PRO A 65 6.21 2.75 17.31
CA PRO A 65 4.96 2.73 16.56
C PRO A 65 5.06 2.01 15.19
N GLU A 66 6.21 2.14 14.51
CA GLU A 66 6.50 1.53 13.22
C GLU A 66 6.52 0.00 13.25
N TRP A 67 6.66 -0.61 14.44
CA TRP A 67 6.64 -2.07 14.61
C TRP A 67 5.23 -2.64 14.55
N LEU A 68 4.21 -1.86 14.92
CA LEU A 68 2.83 -2.33 15.02
C LEU A 68 2.27 -2.81 13.67
N PRO A 69 2.45 -2.11 12.54
CA PRO A 69 2.01 -2.58 11.21
C PRO A 69 2.74 -3.85 10.74
N ILE A 70 3.93 -4.13 11.28
CA ILE A 70 4.77 -5.27 10.90
C ILE A 70 4.38 -6.50 11.71
N TYR A 71 4.31 -6.39 13.03
CA TYR A 71 4.11 -7.52 13.94
C TYR A 71 2.64 -7.75 14.35
N ALA A 72 1.79 -6.72 14.26
CA ALA A 72 0.37 -6.80 14.60
C ALA A 72 -0.55 -6.23 13.50
N PRO A 73 -0.36 -6.60 12.21
CA PRO A 73 -1.11 -6.00 11.10
C PRO A 73 -2.63 -6.20 11.19
N LYS A 74 -3.09 -7.26 11.88
CA LYS A 74 -4.52 -7.54 12.08
C LYS A 74 -5.21 -6.55 13.01
N SER A 75 -4.44 -5.88 13.85
CA SER A 75 -4.91 -4.83 14.76
C SER A 75 -4.73 -3.44 14.14
N CYS A 76 -4.24 -3.37 12.89
CA CYS A 76 -4.09 -2.12 12.16
C CYS A 76 -5.18 -1.95 11.11
N THR A 77 -5.66 -0.72 10.94
CA THR A 77 -6.47 -0.33 9.77
C THR A 77 -5.63 0.58 8.89
N PHE A 78 -5.46 0.20 7.62
CA PHE A 78 -4.67 0.94 6.63
C PHE A 78 -5.56 1.81 5.76
N SER A 79 -5.07 2.99 5.39
CA SER A 79 -5.71 3.85 4.39
C SER A 79 -5.61 3.23 2.99
N SER A 80 -6.32 3.83 2.03
CA SER A 80 -5.98 3.65 0.61
C SER A 80 -4.54 4.17 0.35
N PRO A 81 -3.87 3.67 -0.71
CA PRO A 81 -2.60 4.22 -1.16
C PRO A 81 -2.65 5.74 -1.30
N LEU A 82 -1.61 6.43 -0.81
CA LEU A 82 -1.49 7.88 -0.90
C LEU A 82 -1.21 8.31 -2.35
N GLU A 83 -1.65 9.53 -2.69
CA GLU A 83 -1.32 10.14 -3.99
C GLU A 83 0.10 10.70 -4.01
N GLU A 84 0.58 11.19 -2.86
CA GLU A 84 1.91 11.73 -2.66
C GLU A 84 2.58 11.08 -1.44
N PRO A 85 3.73 10.40 -1.60
CA PRO A 85 4.34 10.04 -2.88
C PRO A 85 3.48 9.01 -3.64
N PRO A 86 3.47 9.04 -4.99
CA PRO A 86 2.70 8.08 -5.76
C PRO A 86 3.30 6.67 -5.62
N PRO A 87 2.49 5.63 -5.83
CA PRO A 87 2.97 4.25 -5.96
C PRO A 87 4.15 4.14 -6.92
N ARG A 88 5.04 3.17 -6.67
CA ARG A 88 6.23 2.91 -7.48
C ARG A 88 6.49 1.42 -7.64
N TYR A 89 7.12 1.04 -8.75
CA TYR A 89 7.57 -0.33 -8.95
C TYR A 89 9.03 -0.50 -8.51
N ASP A 90 9.29 -1.38 -7.55
CA ASP A 90 10.64 -1.76 -7.16
C ASP A 90 11.12 -2.93 -8.03
N ARG A 91 11.92 -2.61 -9.07
CA ARG A 91 12.47 -3.60 -10.01
C ARG A 91 13.38 -4.63 -9.33
N LYS A 92 14.03 -4.31 -8.21
CA LYS A 92 14.92 -5.26 -7.50
C LYS A 92 14.11 -6.29 -6.73
N LYS A 93 13.04 -5.84 -6.06
CA LYS A 93 12.15 -6.71 -5.28
C LYS A 93 11.03 -7.34 -6.12
N ASP A 94 10.86 -6.88 -7.35
CA ASP A 94 9.78 -7.27 -8.26
C ASP A 94 8.38 -6.95 -7.72
N LYS A 95 8.26 -5.87 -6.95
CA LYS A 95 7.06 -5.53 -6.17
C LYS A 95 6.57 -4.13 -6.47
N LEU A 96 5.26 -3.99 -6.53
CA LEU A 96 4.58 -2.70 -6.53
C LEU A 96 4.46 -2.20 -5.07
N LEU A 97 4.94 -1.00 -4.80
CA LEU A 97 4.96 -0.37 -3.48
C LEU A 97 4.12 0.90 -3.47
N CYS A 98 3.54 1.24 -2.32
CA CYS A 98 2.86 2.51 -2.08
C CYS A 98 3.00 2.96 -0.63
N SER A 99 2.96 4.28 -0.42
CA SER A 99 2.78 4.84 0.91
C SER A 99 1.32 4.73 1.35
N MET A 100 1.12 4.43 2.63
CA MET A 100 -0.20 4.42 3.27
C MET A 100 -0.06 4.83 4.74
N THR A 101 -1.09 5.48 5.28
CA THR A 101 -1.18 5.74 6.72
C THR A 101 -1.88 4.57 7.40
N SER A 102 -1.61 4.41 8.70
CA SER A 102 -2.23 3.35 9.48
C SER A 102 -2.65 3.82 10.87
N THR A 103 -3.69 3.17 11.37
CA THR A 103 -4.20 3.33 12.73
C THR A 103 -4.15 2.00 13.45
N PHE A 104 -4.04 2.02 14.78
CA PHE A 104 -3.93 0.83 15.62
C PHE A 104 -5.05 0.72 16.64
N GLY A 105 -5.56 -0.49 16.81
CA GLY A 105 -6.45 -0.87 17.89
C GLY A 105 -7.83 -0.21 17.85
N PRO A 106 -8.66 -0.46 18.88
CA PRO A 106 -10.04 0.05 18.96
C PRO A 106 -10.10 1.59 19.09
N HIS A 107 -9.01 2.20 19.56
CA HIS A 107 -8.90 3.65 19.75
C HIS A 107 -8.32 4.38 18.53
N MET A 108 -8.07 3.68 17.42
CA MET A 108 -7.57 4.25 16.15
C MET A 108 -6.31 5.11 16.32
N TRP A 109 -5.36 4.65 17.14
CA TRP A 109 -4.12 5.40 17.39
C TRP A 109 -3.32 5.55 16.09
N GLN A 110 -2.95 6.79 15.75
CA GLN A 110 -2.23 7.09 14.51
C GLN A 110 -0.78 6.59 14.58
N LEU A 111 -0.36 5.78 13.61
CA LEU A 111 0.99 5.20 13.55
C LEU A 111 1.93 5.90 12.56
N GLY A 112 1.39 6.79 11.72
CA GLY A 112 2.14 7.51 10.69
C GLY A 112 2.10 6.85 9.30
N GLU A 113 2.85 7.44 8.37
CA GLU A 113 3.03 6.95 7.00
C GLU A 113 4.07 5.84 6.96
N SER A 114 3.77 4.77 6.22
CA SER A 114 4.75 3.72 5.93
C SER A 114 4.63 3.23 4.48
N GLU A 115 5.76 2.86 3.88
CA GLU A 115 5.78 2.23 2.56
C GLU A 115 5.51 0.73 2.70
N ARG A 116 4.54 0.24 1.92
CA ARG A 116 4.14 -1.18 1.91
C ARG A 116 3.90 -1.68 0.50
N GLU A 117 3.75 -2.99 0.37
CA GLU A 117 3.32 -3.58 -0.90
C GLU A 117 1.90 -3.13 -1.23
N PHE A 118 1.66 -2.83 -2.51
CA PHE A 118 0.37 -2.36 -2.97
C PHE A 118 -0.71 -3.42 -2.69
N PRO A 119 -1.84 -3.03 -2.06
CA PRO A 119 -2.89 -3.98 -1.68
C PRO A 119 -3.39 -4.82 -2.85
N GLU A 120 -3.82 -6.04 -2.56
CA GLU A 120 -4.49 -6.87 -3.56
C GLU A 120 -5.78 -6.21 -4.06
N GLY A 121 -6.07 -6.39 -5.35
CA GLY A 121 -7.26 -5.84 -5.98
C GLY A 121 -7.00 -5.36 -7.41
N LEU A 122 -8.06 -4.88 -8.08
CA LEU A 122 -7.97 -4.45 -9.47
C LEU A 122 -7.02 -3.27 -9.68
N ASP A 123 -6.92 -2.36 -8.71
CA ASP A 123 -6.03 -1.20 -8.82
C ASP A 123 -4.55 -1.57 -8.85
N ARG A 124 -4.17 -2.70 -8.25
CA ARG A 124 -2.81 -3.24 -8.33
C ARG A 124 -2.42 -3.53 -9.78
N PHE A 125 -3.32 -4.15 -10.55
CA PHE A 125 -3.10 -4.42 -11.97
C PHE A 125 -3.11 -3.15 -12.83
N ARG A 126 -3.94 -2.15 -12.49
CA ARG A 126 -3.94 -0.84 -13.17
C ARG A 126 -2.60 -0.13 -13.01
N TRP A 127 -2.09 -0.09 -11.78
CA TRP A 127 -0.78 0.48 -11.50
C TRP A 127 0.34 -0.34 -12.13
N PHE A 128 0.29 -1.67 -12.05
CA PHE A 128 1.26 -2.53 -12.73
C PHE A 128 1.29 -2.28 -14.25
N ALA A 129 0.12 -2.23 -14.91
CA ALA A 129 0.00 -1.93 -16.33
C ALA A 129 0.58 -0.56 -16.68
N ARG A 130 0.34 0.46 -15.85
CA ARG A 130 0.97 1.78 -16.00
C ARG A 130 2.50 1.65 -16.02
N PHE A 131 3.11 1.00 -15.01
CA PHE A 131 4.57 0.84 -14.95
C PHE A 131 5.14 -0.03 -16.06
N LEU A 132 4.37 -1.03 -16.52
CA LEU A 132 4.72 -1.85 -17.66
C LEU A 132 4.84 -1.00 -18.93
N LEU A 133 3.80 -0.21 -19.23
CA LEU A 133 3.76 0.70 -20.39
C LEU A 133 4.85 1.79 -20.33
N GLN A 134 5.21 2.27 -19.13
CA GLN A 134 6.32 3.21 -18.94
C GLN A 134 7.70 2.55 -19.14
N GLY A 135 7.77 1.22 -19.07
CA GLY A 135 9.01 0.45 -19.14
C GLY A 135 9.80 0.40 -17.83
N ASP A 136 9.13 0.62 -16.70
CA ASP A 136 9.75 0.51 -15.37
C ASP A 136 9.79 -0.95 -14.89
N VAL A 137 8.85 -1.78 -15.35
CA VAL A 137 8.85 -3.24 -15.13
C VAL A 137 9.85 -3.93 -16.04
N VAL A 138 9.76 -3.68 -17.36
CA VAL A 138 10.65 -4.24 -18.39
C VAL A 138 11.21 -3.12 -19.27
N PRO A 139 12.54 -2.92 -19.36
CA PRO A 139 13.14 -1.83 -20.12
C PRO A 139 12.77 -1.78 -21.60
N PHE A 140 12.38 -2.92 -22.18
CA PHE A 140 11.89 -3.01 -23.55
C PHE A 140 10.82 -1.97 -23.87
N PHE A 141 9.85 -1.73 -22.98
CA PHE A 141 8.76 -0.80 -23.25
C PHE A 141 9.19 0.68 -23.20
N ARG A 142 10.32 0.98 -22.56
CA ARG A 142 10.81 2.36 -22.38
C ARG A 142 11.09 3.05 -23.71
N LYS A 143 11.52 2.31 -24.76
CA LYS A 143 11.75 2.88 -26.09
C LYS A 143 10.47 3.37 -26.77
N TYR A 144 9.33 2.81 -26.41
CA TYR A 144 8.02 3.13 -26.98
C TYR A 144 7.17 4.03 -26.10
N ALA A 145 7.54 4.25 -24.83
CA ALA A 145 6.73 4.96 -23.84
C ALA A 145 6.26 6.37 -24.30
N LYS A 146 7.07 7.07 -25.11
CA LYS A 146 6.73 8.39 -25.70
C LYS A 146 5.93 8.31 -27.01
N LEU A 147 5.84 7.12 -27.61
CA LEU A 147 5.17 6.84 -28.88
C LEU A 147 3.81 6.17 -28.69
N LEU A 148 3.38 5.99 -27.43
CA LEU A 148 2.08 5.42 -27.12
C LEU A 148 0.96 6.37 -27.55
N LEU A 149 -0.12 5.79 -28.05
CA LEU A 149 -1.34 6.49 -28.48
C LEU A 149 -2.07 7.18 -27.30
N SER A 150 -1.77 6.78 -26.07
CA SER A 150 -2.28 7.40 -24.84
C SER A 150 -1.22 7.32 -23.74
N PRO A 151 -1.09 8.34 -22.87
CA PRO A 151 -0.11 8.31 -21.78
C PRO A 151 -0.39 7.15 -20.81
N PRO A 152 0.62 6.44 -20.28
CA PRO A 152 0.39 5.31 -19.35
C PRO A 152 -0.46 5.64 -18.11
N VAL A 153 -0.46 6.90 -17.68
CA VAL A 153 -1.31 7.39 -16.57
C VAL A 153 -2.80 7.17 -16.82
N THR A 154 -3.25 6.99 -18.06
CA THR A 154 -4.66 6.69 -18.36
C THR A 154 -5.12 5.39 -17.70
N MET A 155 -4.24 4.42 -17.44
CA MET A 155 -4.59 3.16 -16.76
C MET A 155 -5.19 3.34 -15.37
N ILE A 156 -4.83 4.42 -14.67
CA ILE A 156 -5.21 4.65 -13.27
C ILE A 156 -6.29 5.74 -13.11
N LYS A 157 -6.85 6.25 -14.21
CA LYS A 157 -7.92 7.26 -14.15
C LYS A 157 -9.29 6.62 -13.98
N SER A 158 -10.20 7.30 -13.29
CA SER A 158 -11.57 6.80 -13.04
C SER A 158 -12.37 6.50 -14.32
N TRP A 159 -12.05 7.19 -15.41
CA TRP A 159 -12.65 7.00 -16.74
C TRP A 159 -11.91 5.97 -17.62
N ALA A 160 -10.83 5.34 -17.13
CA ALA A 160 -10.02 4.39 -17.90
C ALA A 160 -10.89 3.30 -18.53
N ARG A 161 -11.85 2.75 -17.79
CA ARG A 161 -12.79 1.69 -18.22
C ARG A 161 -13.61 2.01 -19.48
N LEU A 162 -13.68 3.27 -19.89
CA LEU A 162 -14.39 3.69 -21.11
C LEU A 162 -13.55 3.51 -22.38
N GLN A 163 -12.24 3.27 -22.24
CA GLN A 163 -11.34 3.03 -23.36
C GLN A 163 -11.14 1.52 -23.53
N PRO A 164 -11.43 0.93 -24.72
CA PRO A 164 -11.24 -0.50 -24.93
C PRO A 164 -9.82 -0.99 -24.62
N ARG A 165 -8.80 -0.20 -25.01
CA ARG A 165 -7.38 -0.56 -24.84
C ARG A 165 -6.91 -0.71 -23.39
N THR A 166 -7.47 0.07 -22.47
CA THR A 166 -7.14 0.00 -21.04
C THR A 166 -7.82 -1.23 -20.44
N GLU A 167 -9.06 -1.50 -20.84
CA GLU A 167 -9.84 -2.64 -20.37
C GLU A 167 -9.25 -3.96 -20.87
N HIS A 168 -8.92 -4.08 -22.16
CA HIS A 168 -8.30 -5.30 -22.71
C HIS A 168 -6.97 -5.62 -22.02
N LEU A 169 -6.10 -4.61 -21.86
CA LEU A 169 -4.83 -4.78 -21.16
C LEU A 169 -5.04 -5.20 -19.70
N LEU A 170 -5.97 -4.54 -18.99
CA LEU A 170 -6.29 -4.88 -17.60
C LEU A 170 -6.84 -6.30 -17.48
N GLN A 171 -7.77 -6.70 -18.35
CA GLN A 171 -8.39 -8.02 -18.35
C GLN A 171 -7.36 -9.12 -18.61
N ALA A 172 -6.45 -8.93 -19.57
CA ALA A 172 -5.39 -9.89 -19.85
C ALA A 172 -4.48 -10.10 -18.64
N LEU A 173 -4.08 -9.01 -17.95
CA LEU A 173 -3.27 -9.07 -16.73
C LEU A 173 -4.01 -9.77 -15.59
N VAL A 174 -5.27 -9.41 -15.35
CA VAL A 174 -6.09 -10.01 -14.28
C VAL A 174 -6.33 -11.50 -14.52
N ALA A 175 -6.62 -11.90 -15.77
CA ALA A 175 -6.90 -13.28 -16.14
C ALA A 175 -5.75 -14.24 -15.79
N GLN A 176 -4.50 -13.78 -15.93
CA GLN A 176 -3.31 -14.55 -15.58
C GLN A 176 -2.69 -14.17 -14.24
N ARG A 177 -3.33 -13.26 -13.48
CA ARG A 177 -2.81 -12.65 -12.25
C ARG A 177 -1.37 -12.12 -12.41
N ALA A 178 -1.11 -11.47 -13.54
CA ALA A 178 0.19 -10.90 -13.88
C ALA A 178 0.35 -9.49 -13.29
N ASP A 179 1.00 -9.40 -12.14
CA ASP A 179 1.33 -8.19 -11.38
C ASP A 179 2.82 -8.04 -11.05
N SER A 180 3.67 -8.95 -11.56
CA SER A 180 5.13 -8.89 -11.41
C SER A 180 5.88 -9.17 -12.71
N ARG A 181 7.14 -8.73 -12.82
CA ARG A 181 8.00 -9.02 -13.98
C ARG A 181 8.23 -10.52 -14.09
N GLN A 182 8.42 -11.22 -12.97
CA GLN A 182 8.67 -12.65 -12.96
C GLN A 182 7.49 -13.41 -13.56
N GLN A 183 6.25 -13.09 -13.15
CA GLN A 183 5.06 -13.71 -13.72
C GLN A 183 4.91 -13.43 -15.21
N LEU A 184 5.21 -12.21 -15.67
CA LEU A 184 5.23 -11.91 -17.11
C LEU A 184 6.24 -12.79 -17.86
N CYS A 185 7.43 -13.00 -17.28
CA CYS A 185 8.45 -13.87 -17.88
C CYS A 185 7.95 -15.32 -17.96
N ASP A 186 7.40 -15.85 -16.87
CA ASP A 186 6.86 -17.22 -16.82
C ASP A 186 5.71 -17.39 -17.83
N LEU A 187 4.89 -16.35 -18.02
CA LEU A 187 3.81 -16.35 -19.02
C LEU A 187 4.35 -16.31 -20.44
N TRP A 188 5.39 -15.54 -20.73
CA TRP A 188 6.02 -15.52 -22.06
C TRP A 188 6.76 -16.81 -22.40
N GLU A 189 7.23 -17.56 -21.42
CA GLU A 189 7.78 -18.90 -21.64
C GLU A 189 6.70 -19.90 -22.09
N ARG A 190 5.46 -19.74 -21.59
CA ARG A 190 4.32 -20.62 -21.92
C ARG A 190 3.59 -20.19 -23.18
N ASP A 191 3.33 -18.90 -23.31
CA ASP A 191 2.72 -18.26 -24.47
C ASP A 191 3.58 -17.06 -24.88
N PRO A 192 4.49 -17.25 -25.86
CA PRO A 192 5.35 -16.17 -26.33
C PRO A 192 4.60 -14.96 -26.87
N LYS A 193 3.31 -15.07 -27.20
CA LYS A 193 2.49 -13.96 -27.72
C LYS A 193 1.61 -13.31 -26.65
N TYR A 194 1.66 -13.78 -25.40
CA TYR A 194 0.88 -13.21 -24.30
C TYR A 194 1.12 -11.69 -24.19
N LEU A 195 0.05 -10.90 -24.06
CA LEU A 195 0.01 -9.43 -24.06
C LEU A 195 0.43 -8.70 -25.34
N LEU A 196 0.86 -9.40 -26.40
CA LEU A 196 1.28 -8.73 -27.62
C LEU A 196 0.11 -7.95 -28.24
N LYS A 197 -1.05 -8.60 -28.39
CA LYS A 197 -2.24 -7.98 -29.01
C LYS A 197 -2.68 -6.74 -28.22
N GLU A 198 -2.80 -6.88 -26.90
CA GLU A 198 -3.21 -5.80 -26.00
C GLU A 198 -2.21 -4.65 -26.03
N TYR A 199 -0.90 -4.95 -26.08
CA TYR A 199 0.13 -3.92 -26.18
C TYR A 199 0.12 -3.20 -27.54
N LEU A 200 -0.16 -3.90 -28.64
CA LEU A 200 -0.29 -3.29 -29.97
C LEU A 200 -1.41 -2.24 -30.03
N GLU A 201 -2.47 -2.38 -29.23
CA GLU A 201 -3.52 -1.36 -29.11
C GLU A 201 -3.03 -0.03 -28.54
N TRP A 202 -1.85 -0.01 -27.89
CA TRP A 202 -1.25 1.18 -27.30
C TRP A 202 -0.20 1.85 -28.19
N VAL A 203 0.33 1.18 -29.20
CA VAL A 203 1.36 1.71 -30.10
C VAL A 203 0.80 2.05 -31.48
N GLN A 204 1.43 3.00 -32.17
CA GLN A 204 1.07 3.35 -33.55
C GLN A 204 1.21 2.14 -34.48
N GLU A 205 0.30 1.98 -35.44
CA GLU A 205 0.27 0.85 -36.38
C GLU A 205 1.58 0.67 -37.16
N SER A 206 2.26 1.78 -37.48
CA SER A 206 3.57 1.78 -38.15
C SER A 206 4.66 1.03 -37.37
N LEU A 207 4.52 0.92 -36.04
CA LEU A 207 5.47 0.24 -35.16
C LEU A 207 5.09 -1.22 -34.88
N HIS A 208 3.91 -1.68 -35.31
CA HIS A 208 3.40 -3.02 -34.95
C HIS A 208 4.32 -4.15 -35.41
N ASN A 209 4.86 -4.04 -36.63
CA ASN A 209 5.80 -5.03 -37.17
C ASN A 209 7.10 -5.07 -36.35
N GLU A 210 7.66 -3.91 -36.00
CA GLU A 210 8.89 -3.84 -35.20
C GLU A 210 8.68 -4.45 -33.81
N VAL A 211 7.58 -4.08 -33.15
CA VAL A 211 7.23 -4.60 -31.81
C VAL A 211 7.04 -6.11 -31.86
N SER A 212 6.29 -6.61 -32.85
CA SER A 212 5.97 -8.03 -32.99
C SER A 212 7.21 -8.89 -33.27
N LEU A 213 8.16 -8.38 -34.07
CA LEU A 213 9.44 -9.07 -34.34
C LEU A 213 10.35 -9.11 -33.12
N ALA A 214 10.25 -8.11 -32.23
CA ALA A 214 11.04 -8.03 -31.02
C ALA A 214 10.37 -8.68 -29.79
N TRP A 215 9.24 -9.35 -29.99
CA TRP A 215 8.46 -10.02 -28.95
C TRP A 215 8.83 -11.51 -28.82
N PRO A 216 8.82 -12.12 -27.63
CA PRO A 216 8.64 -11.49 -26.32
C PRO A 216 9.86 -10.64 -25.90
N PRO A 217 9.66 -9.60 -25.06
CA PRO A 217 10.71 -8.74 -24.57
C PRO A 217 11.85 -9.52 -23.89
N LYS A 218 13.07 -9.41 -24.41
CA LYS A 218 14.25 -10.07 -23.82
C LYS A 218 14.55 -9.52 -22.42
N GLN A 219 14.81 -10.43 -21.48
CA GLN A 219 15.19 -10.15 -20.10
C GLN A 219 16.62 -9.55 -20.06
N LYS A 220 16.77 -8.22 -20.12
CA LYS A 220 18.00 -7.53 -19.71
C LYS A 220 17.69 -6.43 -18.70
#